data_AF-A0A8C3SJJ4-F1
#
_entry.id   AF-A0A8C3SJJ4-F1
#
_cell.length_a   1.000
_cell.length_b   1.000
_cell.length_c   1.000
_cell.angle_alpha   90.00
_cell.angle_beta   90.00
_cell.angle_gamma   90.00
#
_symmetry.space_group_name_H-M   'P 1'
#
loop_
_entity.id
_entity.type
_entity.pdbx_description
1 polymer ?
#
loop_
_entity_poly.entity_id
_entity_poly.type
_entity_poly.pdbx_seq_one_letter_code
_entity_poly.pdbx_strand_id
1 'polypeptide(L)' 'MGGKRVAVIGAGVSGLSSIKCCLDEGLEPTCFERSGDIGGLWRFEVGPSFSQS' A
#
# COMPACT_ATOMS: atom_id res chain seq x y z
N MET A 1 -8.81 -2.77 24.98
CA MET A 1 -9.60 -1.86 24.14
C MET A 1 -9.06 -2.01 22.72
N GLY A 2 -9.89 -2.39 21.75
CA GLY A 2 -9.44 -2.46 20.34
C GLY A 2 -9.42 -1.05 19.75
N GLY A 3 -8.37 -0.73 18.99
CA GLY A 3 -8.24 0.54 18.27
C GLY A 3 -9.30 0.68 17.18
N LYS A 4 -9.44 1.88 16.60
CA LYS A 4 -10.33 2.07 15.44
C LYS A 4 -9.74 1.35 14.23
N ARG A 5 -10.55 0.54 13.55
CA ARG A 5 -10.16 -0.16 12.33
C ARG A 5 -10.20 0.77 11.11
N VAL A 6 -9.16 0.71 10.28
CA VAL A 6 -9.01 1.55 9.08
C VAL A 6 -8.75 0.66 7.87
N ALA A 7 -9.47 0.86 6.78
CA ALA A 7 -9.18 0.20 5.51
C ALA A 7 -8.37 1.15 4.61
N VAL A 8 -7.22 0.68 4.12
CA VAL A 8 -6.37 1.41 3.17
C VAL A 8 -6.43 0.69 1.82
N ILE A 9 -6.85 1.40 0.77
CA ILE A 9 -6.97 0.84 -0.59
C ILE A 9 -5.79 1.32 -1.43
N GLY A 10 -4.96 0.36 -1.84
CA GLY A 10 -3.70 0.57 -2.56
C GLY A 10 -2.48 0.56 -1.64
N ALA A 11 -1.47 -0.23 -1.98
CA ALA A 11 -0.18 -0.32 -1.28
C ALA A 11 0.96 0.44 -2.01
N GLY A 12 0.61 1.55 -2.66
CA GLY A 12 1.58 2.52 -3.20
C GLY A 12 2.13 3.47 -2.13
N VAL A 13 2.92 4.46 -2.54
CA VAL A 13 3.55 5.44 -1.64
C VAL A 13 2.58 6.13 -0.69
N SER A 14 1.40 6.51 -1.18
CA SER A 14 0.35 7.15 -0.38
C SER A 14 -0.24 6.16 0.62
N GLY A 15 -0.57 4.94 0.20
CA GLY A 15 -1.13 3.90 1.06
C GLY A 15 -0.18 3.50 2.19
N LEU A 16 1.10 3.27 1.88
CA LEU A 16 2.12 2.94 2.88
C LEU A 16 2.32 4.08 3.88
N SER A 17 2.33 5.33 3.42
CA SER A 17 2.39 6.51 4.30
C SER A 17 1.16 6.58 5.21
N SER A 18 -0.05 6.35 4.68
CA SER A 18 -1.27 6.31 5.48
C SER A 18 -1.26 5.21 6.54
N ILE A 19 -0.74 4.02 6.23
CA ILE A 19 -0.58 2.92 7.19
C ILE A 19 0.36 3.33 8.33
N LYS A 20 1.52 3.92 8.00
CA LYS A 20 2.48 4.42 9.01
C LYS A 20 1.81 5.40 9.97
N CYS A 21 1.11 6.42 9.44
CA CYS A 21 0.40 7.39 10.26
C CYS A 21 -0.69 6.74 11.12
N CYS A 22 -1.44 5.76 10.59
CA CYS A 22 -2.44 5.05 11.36
C CYS A 22 -1.83 4.32 12.57
N LEU A 23 -0.69 3.66 12.37
CA LEU A 23 0.02 2.96 13.46
C LEU A 23 0.55 3.93 14.52
N ASP A 24 1.09 5.08 14.10
CA ASP A 24 1.60 6.11 15.02
C ASP A 24 0.48 6.68 15.92
N GLU A 25 -0.74 6.74 15.41
CA GLU A 25 -1.95 7.20 16.13
C GLU A 25 -2.66 6.08 16.91
N GLY A 26 -2.10 4.86 16.94
CA GLY A 26 -2.69 3.71 17.66
C GLY A 26 -3.95 3.14 17.01
N LEU A 27 -4.12 3.35 15.69
CA LEU A 27 -5.21 2.76 14.90
C LEU A 27 -4.84 1.35 14.42
N GLU A 28 -5.83 0.62 13.93
CA GLU A 28 -5.68 -0.74 13.40
C GLU A 28 -5.92 -0.76 11.87
N PRO A 29 -4.90 -0.40 11.06
CA PRO A 29 -5.04 -0.39 9.60
C PRO A 29 -5.01 -1.80 9.00
N THR A 30 -5.81 -2.02 7.95
CA THR A 30 -5.76 -3.17 7.05
C THR A 30 -5.62 -2.66 5.63
N CYS A 31 -4.59 -3.12 4.91
CA CYS A 31 -4.31 -2.72 3.54
C CYS A 31 -4.86 -3.73 2.55
N PHE A 32 -5.47 -3.24 1.48
CA PHE A 32 -5.91 -4.01 0.33
C PHE A 32 -5.19 -3.51 -0.91
N GLU A 33 -4.44 -4.38 -1.56
CA GLU A 33 -3.78 -4.10 -2.82
C GLU A 33 -4.28 -5.11 -3.86
N ARG A 34 -4.54 -4.63 -5.07
CA ARG A 34 -4.99 -5.47 -6.17
C ARG A 34 -3.84 -6.36 -6.66
N SER A 35 -2.64 -5.79 -6.74
CA SER A 35 -1.43 -6.54 -7.06
C SER A 35 -1.03 -7.43 -5.89
N GLY A 36 -0.33 -8.53 -6.17
CA GLY A 36 0.14 -9.44 -5.12
C GLY A 36 1.32 -8.89 -4.31
N ASP A 37 1.65 -7.60 -4.43
CA ASP A 37 2.82 -7.00 -3.82
C ASP A 37 2.63 -5.50 -3.55
N ILE A 38 3.57 -4.90 -2.83
CA ILE A 38 3.58 -3.49 -2.42
C ILE A 38 4.44 -2.63 -3.37
N GLY A 39 4.29 -1.31 -3.27
CA GLY A 39 5.14 -0.34 -3.95
C GLY A 39 4.42 0.49 -5.03
N GLY A 40 3.28 0.02 -5.54
CA GLY A 40 2.52 0.73 -6.57
C GLY A 40 3.41 1.12 -7.76
N LEU A 41 3.40 2.39 -8.16
CA LEU A 41 4.24 2.91 -9.26
C LEU A 41 5.75 2.72 -9.04
N TRP A 42 6.21 2.64 -7.79
CA TRP A 42 7.63 2.47 -7.46
C TRP A 42 8.09 1.02 -7.63
N ARG A 43 7.16 0.08 -7.74
CA ARG A 43 7.47 -1.29 -8.14
C ARG A 43 7.63 -1.30 -9.65
N PHE A 44 8.87 -1.20 -10.10
CA PHE A 44 9.21 -1.46 -11.50
C PHE A 44 8.91 -2.93 -11.80
N GLU A 45 7.73 -3.22 -12.33
CA GLU A 45 7.47 -4.54 -12.90
C GLU A 45 8.35 -4.69 -14.15
N VAL A 46 9.29 -5.63 -14.09
CA VAL A 46 10.03 -6.10 -15.27
C VAL A 46 9.08 -6.97 -16.09
N GLY A 47 8.00 -6.36 -16.58
CA GLY A 47 7.05 -6.95 -17.53
C GLY A 47 7.51 -6.70 -18.96
N PRO A 48 7.05 -7.51 -19.93
CA PRO A 48 7.44 -7.39 -21.34
C PRO A 48 7.12 -6.02 -21.97
N SER A 49 6.31 -5.19 -21.32
CA SER A 49 5.98 -3.82 -21.72
C SER A 49 7.16 -2.84 -21.67
N PHE A 50 8.23 -3.13 -20.93
CA PHE A 50 9.45 -2.31 -20.93
C PHE A 50 10.50 -2.75 -21.97
N SER A 51 10.20 -3.75 -22.82
CA SER A 51 11.09 -4.19 -23.91
C SER A 51 10.79 -3.55 -25.27
N GLN A 52 9.79 -2.68 -25.40
CA GLN A 52 9.47 -2.00 -26.66
C GLN A 52 9.12 -0.53 -26.43
N SER A 53 10.15 0.30 -26.29
CA SER A 53 10.12 1.71 -26.67
C SER A 53 11.53 2.12 -27.06
#